data_AF-A0A3D8GQR9-F1
#
_entry.id   AF-A0A3D8GQR9-F1
#
_cell.length_a   1.000
_cell.length_b   1.000
_cell.length_c   1.000
_cell.angle_alpha   90.00
_cell.angle_beta   90.00
_cell.angle_gamma   90.00
#
_symmetry.space_group_name_H-M   'P 1'
#
loop_
_entity.id
_entity.type
_entity.pdbx_description
1 polymer ?
#
loop_
_entity_poly.entity_id
_entity_poly.type
_entity_poly.pdbx_seq_one_letter_code
_entity_poly.pdbx_strand_id
1 'polypeptide(L)'
;MPDWSYHTIFKPILMKLPPAFSRGFIHRGMSMISSTPIGEALIEFLGHMVPPKELGKHFFNVHFDTPVGLSGRLDLELSGLKAFQNLGFGFIEIGPVSLIGSPQREMLRIEHERERITGLTGRTQGLEAVKKELVSLKKKKVPFLIRTEGTINEINIICDELLGFSDAFIINSNVFESDTQFHHFRDRIGKPIILDCTAELGTTTERIRTFHPNGILIEGTSTEMLRHGLAVLRGSFGEDVPLIASGGVKEPADAVALLKNGASLILLGQEYVFSGPGLPKRINEAYSGTFQKQPAILDGWIWYWLFGFAITVAGFIALFFSMKNVILPYDEAFLGMFRDDILDFNSAILFFMAHDRMTLSGTMISGGIIYMQLARHGIRHGLHWARKAVNTAGFIGFLGIFLFIEYGYFDWLHGLFWLILLPFFITGFLKTRTAAENPTSTNLYNSRAWKLSLVGQLAFIVLGASLTIGGAVISFIGASSVFVPTDITYLCMSPEMLNAFNDKLIPVIAHDRAGFGSALLSVGLLVLMLALWGIREGERWVWWTFTIGAIPAFLAGIVTHFIIGYTDFIHLLPAYFALLLYVAGVICTAPFLLKKQFSRHISK
;
A
#
# COMPACT_ATOMS: atom_id res chain seq x y z
N MET A 1 -6.41 6.80 -0.54
CA MET A 1 -5.23 7.03 0.33
C MET A 1 -5.07 5.82 1.23
N PRO A 2 -3.86 5.34 1.50
CA PRO A 2 -3.62 4.30 2.49
C PRO A 2 -3.79 4.81 3.94
N ASP A 3 -3.99 3.90 4.91
CA ASP A 3 -4.19 4.28 6.32
C ASP A 3 -3.01 5.05 6.92
N TRP A 4 -1.79 4.69 6.55
CA TRP A 4 -0.57 5.32 7.06
C TRP A 4 -0.49 6.80 6.72
N SER A 5 -1.06 7.26 5.60
CA SER A 5 -1.10 8.68 5.23
C SER A 5 -2.40 9.33 5.68
N TYR A 6 -3.52 8.62 5.59
CA TYR A 6 -4.81 9.16 5.97
C TYR A 6 -4.87 9.51 7.46
N HIS A 7 -4.51 8.60 8.36
CA HIS A 7 -4.67 8.85 9.80
C HIS A 7 -3.62 9.79 10.38
N THR A 8 -2.41 9.81 9.84
CA THR A 8 -1.28 10.55 10.40
C THR A 8 -1.13 11.95 9.79
N ILE A 9 -1.41 12.12 8.49
CA ILE A 9 -1.22 13.37 7.75
C ILE A 9 -2.57 14.03 7.46
N PHE A 10 -3.46 13.33 6.75
CA PHE A 10 -4.64 13.98 6.17
C PHE A 10 -5.75 14.21 7.19
N LYS A 11 -6.10 13.22 8.00
CA LYS A 11 -7.20 13.31 8.98
C LYS A 11 -7.00 14.48 9.96
N PRO A 12 -5.82 14.70 10.59
CA PRO A 12 -5.61 15.85 11.48
C PRO A 12 -5.82 17.22 10.81
N ILE A 13 -5.56 17.32 9.50
CA ILE A 13 -5.73 18.55 8.72
C ILE A 13 -7.19 18.71 8.29
N LEU A 14 -7.77 17.68 7.69
CA LEU A 14 -9.13 17.68 7.13
C LEU A 14 -10.21 17.91 8.18
N MET A 15 -9.98 17.46 9.42
CA MET A 15 -10.89 17.65 10.54
C MET A 15 -10.99 19.12 11.01
N LYS A 16 -10.04 19.98 10.60
CA LYS A 16 -10.04 21.41 10.89
C LYS A 16 -10.69 22.25 9.78
N LEU A 17 -11.04 21.63 8.65
CA LEU A 17 -11.57 22.30 7.47
C LEU A 17 -13.10 22.10 7.38
N PRO A 18 -13.83 23.05 6.73
CA PRO A 18 -15.26 22.89 6.51
C PRO A 18 -15.58 21.59 5.73
N PRO A 19 -16.66 20.86 6.08
CA PRO A 19 -17.01 19.58 5.44
C PRO A 19 -17.06 19.60 3.91
N ALA A 20 -17.61 20.67 3.33
CA ALA A 20 -17.69 20.85 1.88
C ALA A 20 -16.30 20.93 1.22
N PHE A 21 -15.35 21.62 1.88
CA PHE A 21 -13.98 21.74 1.39
C PHE A 21 -13.21 20.43 1.55
N SER A 22 -13.31 19.78 2.70
CA SER A 22 -12.67 18.47 2.94
C SER A 22 -13.14 17.42 1.93
N ARG A 23 -14.45 17.35 1.66
CA ARG A 23 -15.02 16.46 0.64
C ARG A 23 -14.50 16.80 -0.76
N GLY A 24 -14.54 18.07 -1.14
CA GLY A 24 -14.04 18.52 -2.44
C GLY A 24 -12.56 18.23 -2.65
N PHE A 25 -11.73 18.42 -1.62
CA PHE A 25 -10.30 18.13 -1.65
C PHE A 25 -10.02 16.64 -1.87
N ILE A 26 -10.68 15.77 -1.10
CA ILE A 26 -10.54 14.30 -1.23
C ILE A 26 -11.00 13.86 -2.62
N HIS A 27 -12.19 14.29 -3.04
CA HIS A 27 -12.82 13.78 -4.26
C HIS A 27 -12.09 14.30 -5.51
N ARG A 28 -11.78 15.60 -5.60
CA ARG A 28 -11.04 16.16 -6.75
C ARG A 28 -9.59 15.70 -6.79
N GLY A 29 -8.91 15.65 -5.64
CA GLY A 29 -7.52 15.20 -5.57
C GLY A 29 -7.36 13.74 -5.99
N MET A 30 -8.21 12.84 -5.47
CA MET A 30 -8.14 11.42 -5.83
C MET A 30 -8.63 11.16 -7.26
N SER A 31 -9.66 11.87 -7.73
CA SER A 31 -10.14 11.75 -9.12
C SER A 31 -9.10 12.28 -10.12
N MET A 32 -8.34 13.34 -9.77
CA MET A 32 -7.25 13.84 -10.62
C MET A 32 -6.13 12.79 -10.74
N ILE A 33 -5.67 12.23 -9.61
CA ILE A 33 -4.62 11.19 -9.62
C ILE A 33 -5.10 9.96 -10.41
N SER A 34 -6.27 9.41 -10.08
CA SER A 34 -6.82 8.21 -10.73
C SER A 34 -7.20 8.39 -12.20
N SER A 35 -7.31 9.63 -12.71
CA SER A 35 -7.63 9.88 -14.12
C SER A 35 -6.46 9.64 -15.08
N THR A 36 -5.25 9.44 -14.56
CA THR A 36 -4.03 9.18 -15.35
C THR A 36 -3.55 7.73 -15.19
N PRO A 37 -3.00 7.08 -16.24
CA PRO A 37 -2.47 5.72 -16.14
C PRO A 37 -1.41 5.55 -15.04
N ILE A 38 -0.56 6.57 -14.85
CA ILE A 38 0.49 6.59 -13.83
C ILE A 38 -0.12 6.69 -12.42
N GLY A 39 -1.17 7.49 -12.25
CA GLY A 39 -1.79 7.66 -10.94
C GLY A 39 -2.51 6.41 -10.44
N GLU A 40 -3.08 5.58 -11.32
CA GLU A 40 -3.60 4.26 -10.93
C GLU A 40 -2.48 3.35 -10.41
N ALA A 41 -1.36 3.28 -11.14
CA ALA A 41 -0.19 2.50 -10.72
C ALA A 41 0.39 3.02 -9.39
N LEU A 42 0.35 4.34 -9.17
CA LEU A 42 0.79 4.96 -7.92
C LEU A 42 -0.13 4.62 -6.75
N ILE A 43 -1.45 4.63 -6.94
CA ILE A 43 -2.41 4.22 -5.90
C ILE A 43 -2.15 2.77 -5.50
N GLU A 44 -1.95 1.90 -6.48
CA GLU A 44 -1.64 0.50 -6.23
C GLU A 44 -0.26 0.32 -5.57
N PHE A 45 0.74 1.10 -5.99
CA PHE A 45 2.06 1.08 -5.35
C PHE A 45 2.01 1.54 -3.90
N LEU A 46 1.28 2.61 -3.56
CA LEU A 46 1.22 3.14 -2.20
C LEU A 46 0.32 2.31 -1.28
N GLY A 47 -0.73 1.68 -1.82
CA GLY A 47 -1.80 1.07 -1.04
C GLY A 47 -1.90 -0.45 -1.14
N HIS A 48 -1.54 -1.05 -2.27
CA HIS A 48 -1.75 -2.48 -2.58
C HIS A 48 -3.18 -2.91 -2.21
N MET A 49 -4.17 -2.35 -2.90
CA MET A 49 -5.59 -2.36 -2.49
C MET A 49 -6.41 -3.50 -3.13
N VAL A 50 -5.80 -4.29 -4.02
CA VAL A 50 -6.45 -5.40 -4.71
C VAL A 50 -6.92 -6.47 -3.70
N PRO A 51 -8.21 -6.87 -3.73
CA PRO A 51 -8.72 -7.91 -2.84
C PRO A 51 -8.17 -9.31 -3.17
N PRO A 52 -8.05 -10.21 -2.18
CA PRO A 52 -7.74 -11.61 -2.42
C PRO A 52 -8.80 -12.30 -3.30
N LYS A 53 -8.37 -13.08 -4.30
CA LYS A 53 -9.27 -13.73 -5.28
C LYS A 53 -10.33 -14.66 -4.66
N GLU A 54 -10.01 -15.31 -3.54
CA GLU A 54 -10.94 -16.19 -2.83
C GLU A 54 -12.13 -15.48 -2.19
N LEU A 55 -12.06 -14.16 -2.03
CA LEU A 55 -13.18 -13.36 -1.55
C LEU A 55 -14.26 -13.20 -2.62
N GLY A 56 -13.94 -13.55 -3.87
CA GLY A 56 -14.85 -13.50 -5.00
C GLY A 56 -16.18 -14.15 -4.69
N LYS A 57 -17.27 -13.42 -4.93
CA LYS A 57 -18.65 -13.89 -4.80
C LYS A 57 -19.36 -13.81 -6.14
N HIS A 58 -20.35 -14.67 -6.32
CA HIS A 58 -21.22 -14.63 -7.48
C HIS A 58 -22.67 -14.66 -7.01
N PHE A 59 -23.35 -13.53 -7.14
CA PHE A 59 -24.75 -13.37 -6.77
C PHE A 59 -25.46 -12.65 -7.91
N PHE A 60 -26.74 -12.94 -8.14
CA PHE A 60 -27.53 -12.22 -9.14
C PHE A 60 -27.01 -12.31 -10.59
N ASN A 61 -26.22 -13.34 -10.92
CA ASN A 61 -25.45 -13.42 -12.18
C ASN A 61 -24.40 -12.30 -12.35
N VAL A 62 -23.91 -11.76 -11.23
CA VAL A 62 -22.90 -10.70 -11.16
C VAL A 62 -21.73 -11.21 -10.31
N HIS A 63 -20.52 -10.99 -10.80
CA HIS A 63 -19.29 -11.29 -10.07
C HIS A 63 -18.84 -10.10 -9.23
N PHE A 64 -18.52 -10.35 -7.97
CA PHE A 64 -18.00 -9.37 -7.02
C PHE A 64 -16.63 -9.84 -6.54
N ASP A 65 -15.57 -9.03 -6.71
CA ASP A 65 -14.20 -9.43 -6.31
C ASP A 65 -14.06 -9.60 -4.78
N THR A 66 -14.89 -8.90 -4.01
CA THR A 66 -15.00 -8.99 -2.54
C THR A 66 -16.44 -8.66 -2.12
N PRO A 67 -16.95 -9.19 -0.99
CA PRO A 67 -18.28 -8.84 -0.48
C PRO A 67 -18.39 -7.40 0.06
N VAL A 68 -17.34 -6.58 0.01
CA VAL A 68 -17.33 -5.22 0.57
C VAL A 68 -17.56 -4.18 -0.54
N GLY A 69 -18.64 -3.41 -0.43
CA GLY A 69 -19.01 -2.32 -1.33
C GLY A 69 -19.12 -0.96 -0.64
N LEU A 70 -19.27 0.09 -1.43
CA LEU A 70 -19.44 1.46 -0.96
C LEU A 70 -20.91 1.89 -1.08
N SER A 71 -21.50 2.45 -0.01
CA SER A 71 -22.86 3.00 -0.09
C SER A 71 -22.92 4.29 -0.91
N GLY A 72 -23.94 4.41 -1.76
CA GLY A 72 -24.14 5.55 -2.67
C GLY A 72 -24.46 6.86 -1.95
N ARG A 73 -24.98 6.77 -0.72
CA ARG A 73 -25.30 7.95 0.11
C ARG A 73 -24.07 8.79 0.46
N LEU A 74 -22.88 8.20 0.41
CA LEU A 74 -21.62 8.90 0.67
C LEU A 74 -21.19 9.80 -0.48
N ASP A 75 -21.51 9.41 -1.72
CA ASP A 75 -21.12 10.15 -2.91
C ASP A 75 -22.26 10.28 -3.92
N LEU A 76 -23.35 10.94 -3.49
CA LEU A 76 -24.51 11.22 -4.34
C LEU A 76 -24.17 11.92 -5.67
N GLU A 77 -23.12 12.73 -5.69
CA GLU A 77 -22.69 13.49 -6.87
C GLU A 77 -21.74 12.68 -7.77
N LEU A 78 -21.36 11.46 -7.38
CA LEU A 78 -20.43 10.57 -8.11
C LEU A 78 -19.04 11.17 -8.39
N SER A 79 -18.69 12.26 -7.71
CA SER A 79 -17.45 13.01 -7.87
C SER A 79 -16.17 12.20 -7.57
N GLY A 80 -16.28 11.15 -6.75
CA GLY A 80 -15.19 10.23 -6.40
C GLY A 80 -15.26 8.88 -7.12
N LEU A 81 -16.24 8.64 -8.00
CA LEU A 81 -16.50 7.34 -8.62
C LEU A 81 -15.27 6.71 -9.30
N LYS A 82 -14.42 7.52 -9.94
CA LYS A 82 -13.16 7.06 -10.56
C LYS A 82 -12.17 6.54 -9.52
N ALA A 83 -12.05 7.22 -8.38
CA ALA A 83 -11.13 6.86 -7.33
C ALA A 83 -11.61 5.65 -6.51
N PHE A 84 -12.89 5.59 -6.14
CA PHE A 84 -13.43 4.54 -5.28
C PHE A 84 -13.26 3.14 -5.87
N GLN A 85 -13.32 3.00 -7.20
CA GLN A 85 -13.06 1.74 -7.90
C GLN A 85 -11.66 1.15 -7.68
N ASN A 86 -10.71 1.95 -7.16
CA ASN A 86 -9.33 1.55 -6.89
C ASN A 86 -9.02 1.41 -5.39
N LEU A 87 -10.03 1.51 -4.51
CA LEU A 87 -9.85 1.46 -3.05
C LEU A 87 -10.22 0.11 -2.42
N GLY A 88 -10.22 -0.96 -3.22
CA GLY A 88 -10.44 -2.33 -2.74
C GLY A 88 -11.90 -2.69 -2.48
N PHE A 89 -12.84 -1.91 -3.01
CA PHE A 89 -14.27 -2.26 -3.07
C PHE A 89 -14.53 -3.28 -4.16
N GLY A 90 -15.44 -4.21 -3.90
CA GLY A 90 -15.92 -5.20 -4.86
C GLY A 90 -17.13 -4.73 -5.66
N PHE A 91 -17.81 -3.67 -5.23
CA PHE A 91 -18.93 -3.01 -5.93
C PHE A 91 -19.21 -1.62 -5.33
N ILE A 92 -19.99 -0.81 -6.06
CA ILE A 92 -20.40 0.53 -5.63
C ILE A 92 -21.91 0.66 -5.79
N GLU A 93 -22.58 1.15 -4.75
CA GLU A 93 -23.97 1.60 -4.85
C GLU A 93 -24.01 3.02 -5.43
N ILE A 94 -24.88 3.24 -6.42
CA ILE A 94 -25.14 4.54 -7.05
C ILE A 94 -26.50 5.04 -6.56
N GLY A 95 -26.59 6.31 -6.15
CA GLY A 95 -27.84 6.90 -5.69
C GLY A 95 -28.01 6.95 -4.16
N PRO A 96 -29.22 7.22 -3.64
CA PRO A 96 -30.50 7.11 -4.34
C PRO A 96 -30.66 8.10 -5.50
N VAL A 97 -31.16 7.60 -6.63
CA VAL A 97 -31.47 8.35 -7.85
C VAL A 97 -32.97 8.62 -7.89
N SER A 98 -33.36 9.88 -8.08
CA SER A 98 -34.75 10.24 -8.42
C SER A 98 -34.79 11.02 -9.73
N LEU A 99 -35.98 11.19 -10.30
CA LEU A 99 -36.11 11.83 -11.62
C LEU A 99 -35.53 13.25 -11.64
N ILE A 100 -35.85 14.06 -10.62
CA ILE A 100 -35.46 15.47 -10.52
C ILE A 100 -34.31 15.69 -9.52
N GLY A 101 -34.17 14.84 -8.50
CA GLY A 101 -33.26 15.05 -7.36
C GLY A 101 -33.91 15.86 -6.22
N SER A 102 -33.34 15.74 -5.02
CA SER A 102 -33.82 16.45 -3.83
C SER A 102 -33.27 17.90 -3.77
N PRO A 103 -34.04 18.91 -3.32
CA PRO A 103 -33.53 20.25 -3.10
C PRO A 103 -32.39 20.23 -2.08
N GLN A 104 -31.26 20.87 -2.39
CA GLN A 104 -30.07 20.90 -1.55
C GLN A 104 -30.24 21.89 -0.38
N ARG A 105 -31.18 21.63 0.54
CA ARG A 105 -31.49 22.51 1.68
C ARG A 105 -30.86 22.10 3.01
N GLU A 106 -30.62 20.81 3.27
CA GLU A 106 -30.02 20.37 4.53
C GLU A 106 -28.48 20.37 4.47
N MET A 107 -27.86 21.22 5.30
CA MET A 107 -26.41 21.17 5.50
C MET A 107 -26.03 19.90 6.26
N LEU A 108 -25.13 19.11 5.68
CA LEU A 108 -24.50 17.99 6.37
C LEU A 108 -23.80 18.50 7.63
N ARG A 109 -24.11 17.90 8.77
CA ARG A 109 -23.38 18.16 10.03
C ARG A 109 -22.56 16.94 10.38
N ILE A 110 -21.29 17.16 10.72
CA ILE A 110 -20.37 16.10 11.13
C ILE A 110 -20.14 16.24 12.63
N GLU A 111 -20.64 15.29 13.41
CA GLU A 111 -20.41 15.17 14.85
C GLU A 111 -19.19 14.26 15.08
N HIS A 112 -18.00 14.86 15.13
CA HIS A 112 -16.74 14.10 15.23
C HIS A 112 -16.63 13.25 16.50
N GLU A 113 -17.12 13.73 17.64
CA GLU A 113 -17.08 12.99 18.91
C GLU A 113 -17.94 11.72 18.89
N ARG A 114 -19.03 11.75 18.11
CA ARG A 114 -19.98 10.64 17.98
C ARG A 114 -19.75 9.81 16.71
N GLU A 115 -18.77 10.20 15.89
CA GLU A 115 -18.51 9.63 14.57
C GLU A 115 -19.81 9.49 13.75
N ARG A 116 -20.60 10.56 13.69
CA ARG A 116 -21.91 10.57 13.04
C ARG A 116 -22.04 11.73 12.05
N ILE A 117 -22.73 11.48 10.94
CA ILE A 117 -23.11 12.48 9.95
C ILE A 117 -24.63 12.57 9.90
N THR A 118 -25.20 13.75 10.14
CA THR A 118 -26.64 13.99 10.04
C THR A 118 -27.00 14.69 8.73
N GLY A 119 -28.23 14.48 8.24
CA GLY A 119 -28.70 15.05 6.97
C GLY A 119 -28.28 14.26 5.73
N LEU A 120 -27.92 12.97 5.90
CA LEU A 120 -27.67 12.05 4.78
C LEU A 120 -28.96 11.42 4.24
N THR A 121 -29.96 11.22 5.10
CA THR A 121 -31.24 10.58 4.77
C THR A 121 -32.15 11.54 3.99
N GLY A 122 -32.95 11.01 3.06
CA GLY A 122 -33.90 11.80 2.27
C GLY A 122 -33.28 12.60 1.12
N ARG A 123 -31.97 12.48 0.89
CA ARG A 123 -31.26 13.13 -0.22
C ARG A 123 -31.15 12.19 -1.41
N THR A 124 -31.47 12.72 -2.59
CA THR A 124 -31.38 12.02 -3.86
C THR A 124 -30.68 12.87 -4.91
N GLN A 125 -30.08 12.21 -5.91
CA GLN A 125 -29.51 12.87 -7.08
C GLN A 125 -30.41 12.69 -8.31
N GLY A 126 -30.51 13.75 -9.12
CA GLY A 126 -31.31 13.73 -10.36
C GLY A 126 -30.73 12.78 -11.42
N LEU A 127 -31.61 12.09 -12.14
CA LEU A 127 -31.28 11.12 -13.19
C LEU A 127 -30.29 11.68 -14.21
N GLU A 128 -30.53 12.88 -14.74
CA GLU A 128 -29.66 13.49 -15.76
C GLU A 128 -28.24 13.74 -15.25
N ALA A 129 -28.08 14.15 -13.99
CA ALA A 129 -26.78 14.36 -13.39
C ALA A 129 -26.02 13.04 -13.21
N VAL A 130 -26.71 11.99 -12.74
CA VAL A 130 -26.13 10.64 -12.60
C VAL A 130 -25.71 10.09 -13.96
N LYS A 131 -26.59 10.16 -14.96
CA LYS A 131 -26.34 9.68 -16.32
C LYS A 131 -25.12 10.38 -16.92
N LYS A 132 -25.00 11.70 -16.77
CA LYS A 132 -23.85 12.47 -17.23
C LYS A 132 -22.53 11.95 -16.64
N GLU A 133 -22.49 11.73 -15.33
CA GLU A 133 -21.28 11.24 -14.65
C GLU A 133 -20.92 9.81 -15.07
N LEU A 134 -21.92 8.91 -15.20
CA LEU A 134 -21.72 7.53 -15.66
C LEU A 134 -21.22 7.47 -17.11
N VAL A 135 -21.75 8.31 -18.01
CA VAL A 135 -21.25 8.44 -19.39
C VAL A 135 -19.81 8.95 -19.42
N SER A 136 -19.43 9.82 -18.49
CA SER A 136 -18.05 10.33 -18.39
C SER A 136 -17.03 9.28 -17.93
N LEU A 137 -17.50 8.13 -17.44
CA LEU A 137 -16.65 7.08 -16.91
C LEU A 137 -16.03 6.26 -18.05
N LYS A 138 -14.73 6.46 -18.28
CA LYS A 138 -13.98 5.74 -19.32
C LYS A 138 -13.98 4.21 -19.15
N LYS A 139 -13.98 3.72 -17.91
CA LYS A 139 -13.90 2.29 -17.59
C LYS A 139 -14.63 1.99 -16.28
N LYS A 140 -15.55 1.03 -16.35
CA LYS A 140 -16.16 0.37 -15.20
C LYS A 140 -15.28 -0.80 -14.77
N LYS A 141 -14.79 -0.77 -13.53
CA LYS A 141 -13.90 -1.80 -12.94
C LYS A 141 -14.63 -2.72 -11.97
N VAL A 142 -15.71 -2.23 -11.35
CA VAL A 142 -16.51 -2.97 -10.37
C VAL A 142 -18.00 -2.87 -10.74
N PRO A 143 -18.84 -3.81 -10.29
CA PRO A 143 -20.28 -3.72 -10.45
C PRO A 143 -20.91 -2.48 -9.80
N PHE A 144 -21.99 -1.98 -10.41
CA PHE A 144 -22.81 -0.89 -9.93
C PHE A 144 -24.22 -1.38 -9.58
N LEU A 145 -24.62 -1.13 -8.33
CA LEU A 145 -25.98 -1.35 -7.86
C LEU A 145 -26.69 0.00 -7.76
N ILE A 146 -27.72 0.24 -8.56
CA ILE A 146 -28.36 1.55 -8.64
C ILE A 146 -29.59 1.57 -7.74
N ARG A 147 -29.56 2.40 -6.70
CA ARG A 147 -30.72 2.65 -5.85
C ARG A 147 -31.62 3.71 -6.46
N THR A 148 -32.91 3.42 -6.54
CA THR A 148 -33.93 4.33 -7.09
C THR A 148 -34.89 4.81 -6.02
N GLU A 149 -35.37 6.05 -6.15
CA GLU A 149 -36.34 6.67 -5.28
C GLU A 149 -37.41 7.38 -6.13
N GLY A 150 -38.69 7.18 -5.80
CA GLY A 150 -39.82 7.81 -6.50
C GLY A 150 -41.02 6.87 -6.64
N THR A 151 -42.00 7.31 -7.43
CA THR A 151 -43.15 6.49 -7.83
C THR A 151 -42.73 5.38 -8.80
N ILE A 152 -43.54 4.33 -8.95
CA ILE A 152 -43.25 3.23 -9.88
C ILE A 152 -43.01 3.71 -11.32
N ASN A 153 -43.73 4.75 -11.75
CA ASN A 153 -43.57 5.34 -13.09
C ASN A 153 -42.22 6.06 -13.24
N GLU A 154 -41.80 6.81 -12.23
CA GLU A 154 -40.49 7.46 -12.23
C GLU A 154 -39.36 6.42 -12.17
N ILE A 155 -39.51 5.38 -11.34
CA ILE A 155 -38.54 4.29 -11.24
C ILE A 155 -38.40 3.55 -12.57
N ASN A 156 -39.50 3.32 -13.31
CA ASN A 156 -39.44 2.75 -14.65
C ASN A 156 -38.55 3.58 -15.58
N ILE A 157 -38.72 4.91 -15.61
CA ILE A 157 -37.91 5.82 -16.42
C ILE A 157 -36.43 5.75 -16.00
N ILE A 158 -36.15 5.81 -14.69
CA ILE A 158 -34.79 5.73 -14.16
C ILE A 158 -34.12 4.41 -14.55
N CYS A 159 -34.83 3.28 -14.42
CA CYS A 159 -34.29 1.97 -14.75
C CYS A 159 -34.01 1.85 -16.25
N ASP A 160 -34.90 2.33 -17.10
CA ASP A 160 -34.75 2.26 -18.56
C ASP A 160 -33.53 3.09 -19.02
N GLU A 161 -33.35 4.29 -18.47
CA GLU A 161 -32.25 5.20 -18.81
C GLU A 161 -30.89 4.74 -18.26
N LEU A 162 -30.87 4.01 -17.14
CA LEU A 162 -29.65 3.54 -16.50
C LEU A 162 -29.35 2.05 -16.71
N LEU A 163 -30.17 1.35 -17.51
CA LEU A 163 -30.07 -0.10 -17.73
C LEU A 163 -28.69 -0.54 -18.24
N GLY A 164 -28.09 0.24 -19.13
CA GLY A 164 -26.77 -0.04 -19.70
C GLY A 164 -25.61 0.10 -18.72
N PHE A 165 -25.82 0.79 -17.59
CA PHE A 165 -24.79 1.01 -16.57
C PHE A 165 -24.97 0.09 -15.36
N SER A 166 -26.20 -0.33 -15.07
CA SER A 166 -26.59 -1.08 -13.89
C SER A 166 -26.30 -2.59 -14.00
N ASP A 167 -25.80 -3.19 -12.91
CA ASP A 167 -25.78 -4.65 -12.75
C ASP A 167 -26.95 -5.16 -11.91
N ALA A 168 -27.50 -4.34 -11.01
CA ALA A 168 -28.74 -4.60 -10.28
C ALA A 168 -29.39 -3.30 -9.81
N PHE A 169 -30.70 -3.30 -9.61
CA PHE A 169 -31.43 -2.16 -9.06
C PHE A 169 -31.85 -2.43 -7.61
N ILE A 170 -31.70 -1.42 -6.76
CA ILE A 170 -32.18 -1.42 -5.38
C ILE A 170 -33.45 -0.58 -5.32
N ILE A 171 -34.57 -1.19 -4.95
CA ILE A 171 -35.90 -0.56 -4.98
C ILE A 171 -36.57 -0.74 -3.63
N ASN A 172 -37.29 0.30 -3.19
CA ASN A 172 -38.07 0.20 -1.98
C ASN A 172 -39.26 -0.75 -2.14
N SER A 173 -39.37 -1.70 -1.24
CA SER A 173 -40.43 -2.73 -1.25
C SER A 173 -41.85 -2.15 -1.19
N ASN A 174 -42.03 -0.94 -0.63
CA ASN A 174 -43.35 -0.33 -0.49
C ASN A 174 -43.92 0.22 -1.80
N VAL A 175 -43.11 0.39 -2.85
CA VAL A 175 -43.54 0.95 -4.13
C VAL A 175 -44.47 -0.01 -4.90
N PHE A 176 -44.39 -1.31 -4.64
CA PHE A 176 -45.16 -2.33 -5.36
C PHE A 176 -46.47 -2.66 -4.63
N GLU A 177 -47.61 -2.40 -5.24
CA GLU A 177 -48.93 -2.67 -4.63
C GLU A 177 -49.30 -4.16 -4.61
N SER A 178 -48.76 -4.96 -5.53
CA SER A 178 -49.06 -6.39 -5.67
C SER A 178 -47.87 -7.21 -6.20
N ASP A 179 -47.90 -8.52 -5.97
CA ASP A 179 -46.89 -9.47 -6.49
C ASP A 179 -46.87 -9.48 -8.02
N THR A 180 -48.04 -9.35 -8.64
CA THR A 180 -48.17 -9.31 -10.10
C THR A 180 -47.50 -8.09 -10.69
N GLN A 181 -47.62 -6.91 -10.04
CA GLN A 181 -46.94 -5.69 -10.46
C GLN A 181 -45.42 -5.84 -10.34
N PHE A 182 -44.93 -6.45 -9.25
CA PHE A 182 -43.52 -6.71 -9.05
C PHE A 182 -42.94 -7.66 -10.11
N HIS A 183 -43.59 -8.80 -10.37
CA HIS A 183 -43.10 -9.76 -11.36
C HIS A 183 -43.08 -9.18 -12.77
N HIS A 184 -44.14 -8.47 -13.17
CA HIS A 184 -44.16 -7.78 -14.46
C HIS A 184 -43.04 -6.74 -14.58
N PHE A 185 -42.81 -5.95 -13.52
CA PHE A 185 -41.71 -4.99 -13.49
C PHE A 185 -40.35 -5.68 -13.64
N ARG A 186 -40.08 -6.71 -12.82
CA ARG A 186 -38.82 -7.45 -12.83
C ARG A 186 -38.53 -8.07 -14.20
N ASP A 187 -39.52 -8.73 -14.78
CA ASP A 187 -39.38 -9.43 -16.06
C ASP A 187 -39.17 -8.44 -17.22
N ARG A 188 -39.77 -7.24 -17.15
CA ARG A 188 -39.56 -6.13 -18.11
C ARG A 188 -38.14 -5.57 -18.02
N ILE A 189 -37.65 -5.28 -16.81
CA ILE A 189 -36.32 -4.69 -16.61
C ILE A 189 -35.22 -5.68 -16.98
N GLY A 190 -35.42 -6.98 -16.75
CA GLY A 190 -34.45 -8.01 -17.14
C GLY A 190 -33.12 -7.93 -16.38
N LYS A 191 -33.08 -7.22 -15.26
CA LYS A 191 -31.93 -7.13 -14.34
C LYS A 191 -32.36 -7.57 -12.94
N PRO A 192 -31.41 -8.02 -12.11
CA PRO A 192 -31.72 -8.36 -10.73
C PRO A 192 -32.29 -7.19 -9.94
N ILE A 193 -33.37 -7.46 -9.20
CA ILE A 193 -34.02 -6.50 -8.31
C ILE A 193 -33.75 -6.88 -6.86
N ILE A 194 -33.11 -5.96 -6.15
CA ILE A 194 -32.85 -6.03 -4.71
C ILE A 194 -33.89 -5.17 -4.02
N LEU A 195 -34.63 -5.75 -3.08
CA LEU A 195 -35.61 -5.00 -2.30
C LEU A 195 -34.98 -4.50 -1.01
N ASP A 196 -35.14 -3.21 -0.71
CA ASP A 196 -34.76 -2.69 0.60
C ASP A 196 -35.86 -2.89 1.65
N CYS A 197 -35.42 -3.15 2.89
CA CYS A 197 -36.24 -3.28 4.08
C CYS A 197 -35.96 -2.13 5.04
N THR A 198 -37.01 -1.51 5.57
CA THR A 198 -36.91 -0.60 6.72
C THR A 198 -36.93 -1.40 8.04
N ALA A 199 -36.43 -0.79 9.12
CA ALA A 199 -36.14 -1.45 10.40
C ALA A 199 -37.34 -2.09 11.13
N GLU A 200 -38.59 -1.83 10.69
CA GLU A 200 -39.78 -2.51 11.17
C GLU A 200 -39.94 -3.86 10.45
N LEU A 201 -39.04 -4.80 10.78
CA LEU A 201 -38.91 -6.09 10.11
C LEU A 201 -40.19 -6.96 10.18
N GLY A 202 -41.15 -6.74 11.07
CA GLY A 202 -42.32 -7.61 11.22
C GLY A 202 -43.17 -7.73 9.96
N THR A 203 -43.95 -6.70 9.65
CA THR A 203 -44.92 -6.70 8.53
C THR A 203 -44.24 -6.63 7.16
N THR A 204 -43.08 -5.98 7.07
CA THR A 204 -42.33 -5.84 5.83
C THR A 204 -41.73 -7.17 5.34
N THR A 205 -41.32 -8.06 6.26
CA THR A 205 -40.72 -9.35 5.89
C THR A 205 -41.73 -10.28 5.23
N GLU A 206 -42.97 -10.33 5.72
CA GLU A 206 -44.02 -11.17 5.12
C GLU A 206 -44.36 -10.73 3.70
N ARG A 207 -44.51 -9.42 3.48
CA ARG A 207 -44.77 -8.85 2.14
C ARG A 207 -43.61 -9.08 1.17
N ILE A 208 -42.36 -8.93 1.61
CA ILE A 208 -41.21 -9.17 0.71
C ILE A 208 -41.10 -10.65 0.33
N ARG A 209 -41.55 -11.55 1.19
CA ARG A 209 -41.55 -12.99 0.92
C ARG A 209 -42.41 -13.37 -0.27
N THR A 210 -43.54 -12.70 -0.49
CA THR A 210 -44.42 -12.98 -1.63
C THR A 210 -43.80 -12.57 -2.97
N PHE A 211 -42.98 -11.51 -2.97
CA PHE A 211 -42.29 -11.02 -4.17
C PHE A 211 -41.18 -11.95 -4.71
N HIS A 212 -40.59 -12.81 -3.87
CA HIS A 212 -39.42 -13.63 -4.25
C HIS A 212 -38.30 -12.80 -4.93
N PRO A 213 -37.75 -11.78 -4.23
CA PRO A 213 -36.75 -10.89 -4.82
C PRO A 213 -35.43 -11.61 -5.08
N ASN A 214 -34.60 -11.03 -5.96
CA ASN A 214 -33.28 -11.59 -6.23
C ASN A 214 -32.35 -11.45 -5.02
N GLY A 215 -32.51 -10.39 -4.22
CA GLY A 215 -31.79 -10.14 -2.97
C GLY A 215 -32.52 -9.15 -2.08
N ILE A 216 -32.08 -9.04 -0.82
CA ILE A 216 -32.68 -8.13 0.16
C ILE A 216 -31.59 -7.26 0.78
N LEU A 217 -31.85 -5.97 0.88
CA LEU A 217 -30.97 -5.00 1.53
C LEU A 217 -31.56 -4.53 2.85
N ILE A 218 -30.78 -4.60 3.92
CA ILE A 218 -31.13 -4.06 5.23
C ILE A 218 -30.17 -2.95 5.62
N GLU A 219 -30.73 -1.87 6.16
CA GLU A 219 -29.97 -0.70 6.60
C GLU A 219 -29.99 -0.59 8.12
N GLY A 220 -28.87 -0.19 8.69
CA GLY A 220 -28.76 -0.01 10.13
C GLY A 220 -27.68 0.98 10.50
N THR A 221 -27.85 1.58 11.67
CA THR A 221 -26.92 2.58 12.22
C THR A 221 -25.84 1.95 13.10
N SER A 222 -25.91 0.64 13.35
CA SER A 222 -24.93 -0.10 14.13
C SER A 222 -24.84 -1.57 13.68
N THR A 223 -23.66 -2.17 13.88
CA THR A 223 -23.43 -3.60 13.64
C THR A 223 -24.46 -4.47 14.36
N GLU A 224 -24.79 -4.16 15.62
CA GLU A 224 -25.69 -5.02 16.42
C GLU A 224 -27.13 -5.00 15.90
N MET A 225 -27.63 -3.82 15.50
CA MET A 225 -28.93 -3.70 14.84
C MET A 225 -28.98 -4.52 13.54
N LEU A 226 -27.93 -4.43 12.73
CA LEU A 226 -27.83 -5.21 11.49
C LEU A 226 -27.74 -6.71 11.76
N ARG A 227 -27.01 -7.16 12.78
CA ARG A 227 -26.94 -8.58 13.16
C ARG A 227 -28.30 -9.12 13.55
N HIS A 228 -29.06 -8.37 14.35
CA HIS A 228 -30.42 -8.76 14.71
C HIS A 228 -31.31 -8.88 13.47
N GLY A 229 -31.29 -7.87 12.59
CA GLY A 229 -32.11 -7.89 11.38
C GLY A 229 -31.70 -8.98 10.39
N LEU A 230 -30.40 -9.27 10.24
CA LEU A 230 -29.90 -10.38 9.43
C LEU A 230 -30.39 -11.73 9.97
N ALA A 231 -30.38 -11.92 11.30
CA ALA A 231 -30.89 -13.14 11.91
C ALA A 231 -32.39 -13.34 11.65
N VAL A 232 -33.19 -12.27 11.73
CA VAL A 232 -34.63 -12.30 11.40
C VAL A 232 -34.84 -12.64 9.91
N LEU A 233 -34.12 -11.99 9.00
CA LEU A 233 -34.24 -12.25 7.57
C LEU A 233 -33.78 -13.67 7.20
N ARG A 234 -32.70 -14.18 7.79
CA ARG A 234 -32.24 -15.56 7.57
C ARG A 234 -33.27 -16.58 8.06
N GLY A 235 -33.93 -16.32 9.19
CA GLY A 235 -35.04 -17.16 9.67
C GLY A 235 -36.22 -17.23 8.70
N SER A 236 -36.49 -16.14 7.95
CA SER A 236 -37.64 -16.03 7.05
C SER A 236 -37.36 -16.46 5.61
N PHE A 237 -36.16 -16.22 5.10
CA PHE A 237 -35.78 -16.41 3.69
C PHE A 237 -34.76 -17.54 3.44
N GLY A 238 -34.18 -18.12 4.51
CA GLY A 238 -33.14 -19.14 4.37
C GLY A 238 -31.82 -18.60 3.82
N GLU A 239 -30.98 -19.49 3.30
CA GLU A 239 -29.63 -19.17 2.79
C GLU A 239 -29.61 -18.79 1.29
N ASP A 240 -30.67 -19.13 0.55
CA ASP A 240 -30.70 -18.99 -0.91
C ASP A 240 -30.81 -17.53 -1.37
N VAL A 241 -31.45 -16.67 -0.57
CA VAL A 241 -31.62 -15.24 -0.88
C VAL A 241 -30.42 -14.46 -0.37
N PRO A 242 -29.61 -13.82 -1.23
CA PRO A 242 -28.49 -13.01 -0.79
C PRO A 242 -28.96 -11.79 0.02
N LEU A 243 -28.32 -11.56 1.17
CA LEU A 243 -28.60 -10.41 2.04
C LEU A 243 -27.48 -9.38 1.96
N ILE A 244 -27.85 -8.12 1.83
CA ILE A 244 -26.92 -6.98 1.79
C ILE A 244 -27.12 -6.16 3.06
N ALA A 245 -26.08 -6.03 3.89
CA ALA A 245 -26.12 -5.18 5.07
C ALA A 245 -25.47 -3.82 4.77
N SER A 246 -26.16 -2.72 5.05
CA SER A 246 -25.67 -1.36 4.79
C SER A 246 -25.54 -0.54 6.07
N GLY A 247 -24.35 0.01 6.31
CA GLY A 247 -24.04 0.87 7.47
C GLY A 247 -23.46 0.13 8.68
N GLY A 248 -23.15 0.88 9.75
CA GLY A 248 -22.75 0.34 11.04
C GLY A 248 -21.32 -0.22 11.15
N VAL A 249 -20.53 -0.25 10.07
CA VAL A 249 -19.19 -0.86 10.03
C VAL A 249 -18.08 0.17 10.26
N LYS A 250 -17.45 0.15 11.43
CA LYS A 250 -16.36 1.07 11.83
C LYS A 250 -14.98 0.43 11.73
N GLU A 251 -14.91 -0.88 11.80
CA GLU A 251 -13.65 -1.63 11.78
C GLU A 251 -13.84 -3.05 11.25
N PRO A 252 -12.74 -3.79 10.96
CA PRO A 252 -12.87 -5.13 10.39
C PRO A 252 -13.69 -6.12 11.22
N ALA A 253 -13.69 -5.99 12.56
CA ALA A 253 -14.51 -6.81 13.44
C ALA A 253 -16.00 -6.75 13.07
N ASP A 254 -16.52 -5.56 12.76
CA ASP A 254 -17.93 -5.33 12.42
C ASP A 254 -18.30 -6.05 11.13
N ALA A 255 -17.51 -5.85 10.08
CA ALA A 255 -17.76 -6.47 8.78
C ALA A 255 -17.68 -7.99 8.86
N VAL A 256 -16.65 -8.53 9.54
CA VAL A 256 -16.52 -9.98 9.74
C VAL A 256 -17.68 -10.53 10.55
N ALA A 257 -18.19 -9.79 11.54
CA ALA A 257 -19.39 -10.19 12.28
C ALA A 257 -20.61 -10.24 11.36
N LEU A 258 -20.88 -9.21 10.56
CA LEU A 258 -22.03 -9.21 9.63
C LEU A 258 -21.97 -10.37 8.62
N LEU A 259 -20.81 -10.61 8.00
CA LEU A 259 -20.62 -11.74 7.06
C LEU A 259 -20.89 -13.09 7.76
N LYS A 260 -20.42 -13.27 8.99
CA LYS A 260 -20.67 -14.49 9.77
C LYS A 260 -22.12 -14.64 10.24
N ASN A 261 -22.87 -13.55 10.37
CA ASN A 261 -24.30 -13.56 10.73
C ASN A 261 -25.19 -13.62 9.48
N GLY A 262 -24.64 -14.07 8.33
CA GLY A 262 -25.40 -14.37 7.14
C GLY A 262 -25.46 -13.25 6.10
N ALA A 263 -24.80 -12.10 6.29
CA ALA A 263 -24.68 -11.13 5.20
C ALA A 263 -23.88 -11.72 4.03
N SER A 264 -24.43 -11.64 2.83
CA SER A 264 -23.77 -12.06 1.59
C SER A 264 -22.85 -10.95 1.06
N LEU A 265 -23.29 -9.70 1.19
CA LEU A 265 -22.56 -8.49 0.80
C LEU A 265 -22.73 -7.40 1.89
N ILE A 266 -21.81 -6.44 1.93
CA ILE A 266 -21.83 -5.32 2.89
C ILE A 266 -21.60 -4.01 2.14
N LEU A 267 -22.37 -2.98 2.47
CA LEU A 267 -22.17 -1.61 2.01
C LEU A 267 -21.63 -0.74 3.16
N LEU A 268 -20.44 -0.19 2.99
CA LEU A 268 -19.85 0.73 3.96
C LEU A 268 -20.58 2.09 3.91
N GLY A 269 -21.12 2.51 5.05
CA GLY A 269 -21.86 3.76 5.22
C GLY A 269 -21.02 4.90 5.79
N GLN A 270 -21.66 5.84 6.50
CA GLN A 270 -21.04 7.04 7.09
C GLN A 270 -19.78 6.75 7.92
N GLU A 271 -19.71 5.58 8.55
CA GLU A 271 -18.59 5.14 9.37
C GLU A 271 -17.28 5.08 8.58
N TYR A 272 -17.35 4.81 7.27
CA TYR A 272 -16.21 4.84 6.36
C TYR A 272 -15.51 6.19 6.33
N VAL A 273 -16.25 7.30 6.49
CA VAL A 273 -15.68 8.65 6.51
C VAL A 273 -14.74 8.85 7.70
N PHE A 274 -15.05 8.24 8.84
CA PHE A 274 -14.23 8.32 10.05
C PHE A 274 -13.13 7.27 10.08
N SER A 275 -13.43 6.08 9.55
CA SER A 275 -12.53 4.92 9.51
C SER A 275 -11.44 5.08 8.47
N GLY A 276 -11.73 5.77 7.36
CA GLY A 276 -10.78 6.10 6.33
C GLY A 276 -10.71 5.11 5.16
N PRO A 277 -10.04 5.53 4.06
CA PRO A 277 -9.98 4.80 2.80
C PRO A 277 -9.25 3.46 2.83
N GLY A 278 -8.52 3.11 3.90
CA GLY A 278 -7.91 1.79 4.05
C GLY A 278 -8.86 0.72 4.63
N LEU A 279 -10.06 1.09 5.08
CA LEU A 279 -11.01 0.16 5.69
C LEU A 279 -11.37 -1.05 4.80
N PRO A 280 -11.67 -0.90 3.48
CA PRO A 280 -11.99 -2.05 2.63
C PRO A 280 -10.85 -3.07 2.57
N LYS A 281 -9.61 -2.59 2.39
CA LYS A 281 -8.42 -3.44 2.42
C LYS A 281 -8.31 -4.20 3.73
N ARG A 282 -8.47 -3.52 4.87
CA ARG A 282 -8.39 -4.15 6.19
C ARG A 282 -9.48 -5.19 6.42
N ILE A 283 -10.71 -4.93 5.96
CA ILE A 283 -11.80 -5.91 6.00
C ILE A 283 -11.44 -7.12 5.15
N ASN A 284 -10.96 -6.91 3.91
CA ASN A 284 -10.60 -7.98 2.99
C ASN A 284 -9.47 -8.86 3.57
N GLU A 285 -8.40 -8.26 4.11
CA GLU A 285 -7.30 -9.01 4.73
C GLU A 285 -7.76 -9.81 5.97
N ALA A 286 -8.65 -9.23 6.79
CA ALA A 286 -9.19 -9.89 7.98
C ALA A 286 -10.15 -11.03 7.63
N TYR A 287 -11.02 -10.82 6.64
CA TYR A 287 -11.98 -11.83 6.22
C TYR A 287 -11.31 -12.98 5.47
N SER A 288 -10.33 -12.69 4.60
CA SER A 288 -9.48 -13.70 3.95
C SER A 288 -8.76 -14.57 4.99
N GLY A 289 -8.31 -13.99 6.10
CA GLY A 289 -7.71 -14.75 7.22
C GLY A 289 -8.67 -15.71 7.94
N THR A 290 -9.99 -15.65 7.69
CA THR A 290 -10.95 -16.60 8.26
C THR A 290 -11.06 -17.91 7.49
N PHE A 291 -10.58 -17.95 6.24
CA PHE A 291 -10.55 -19.16 5.43
C PHE A 291 -9.33 -20.00 5.82
N GLN A 292 -9.51 -21.31 6.00
CA GLN A 292 -8.39 -22.23 6.24
C GLN A 292 -7.56 -22.36 4.96
N LYS A 293 -6.34 -21.81 4.98
CA LYS A 293 -5.35 -22.01 3.91
C LYS A 293 -4.21 -22.88 4.38
N GLN A 294 -3.78 -23.80 3.51
CA GLN A 294 -2.43 -24.34 3.61
C GLN A 294 -1.49 -23.35 2.91
N PRO A 295 -0.51 -22.75 3.60
CA PRO A 295 0.41 -21.83 2.96
C PRO A 295 1.23 -22.58 1.90
N ALA A 296 1.19 -22.11 0.65
CA ALA A 296 2.03 -22.63 -0.41
C ALA A 296 3.51 -22.38 -0.06
N ILE A 297 4.30 -23.45 0.05
CA ILE A 297 5.75 -23.35 0.19
C ILE A 297 6.34 -23.35 -1.22
N LEU A 298 6.86 -22.21 -1.66
CA LEU A 298 7.52 -22.11 -2.96
C LEU A 298 8.97 -22.53 -2.85
N ASP A 299 9.43 -23.53 -3.62
CA ASP A 299 10.82 -24.02 -3.56
C ASP A 299 11.88 -22.99 -4.01
N GLY A 300 11.50 -22.04 -4.86
CA GLY A 300 12.42 -21.05 -5.43
C GLY A 300 12.98 -20.01 -4.44
N TRP A 301 12.39 -19.89 -3.25
CA TRP A 301 12.75 -18.87 -2.26
C TRP A 301 14.22 -18.92 -1.83
N ILE A 302 14.81 -20.11 -1.77
CA ILE A 302 16.18 -20.31 -1.30
C ILE A 302 17.20 -19.59 -2.19
N TRP A 303 16.91 -19.42 -3.48
CA TRP A 303 17.80 -18.72 -4.41
C TRP A 303 17.91 -17.23 -4.10
N TYR A 304 16.82 -16.59 -3.69
CA TYR A 304 16.88 -15.21 -3.18
C TYR A 304 17.56 -15.13 -1.81
N TRP A 305 17.40 -16.15 -0.98
CA TRP A 305 18.11 -16.22 0.29
C TRP A 305 19.62 -16.32 0.06
N LEU A 306 20.07 -17.19 -0.87
CA LEU A 306 21.47 -17.31 -1.29
C LEU A 306 22.01 -16.03 -1.92
N PHE A 307 21.19 -15.34 -2.74
CA PHE A 307 21.52 -14.03 -3.27
C PHE A 307 21.78 -13.01 -2.16
N GLY A 308 20.86 -12.90 -1.18
CA GLY A 308 21.04 -12.02 -0.02
C GLY A 308 22.25 -12.40 0.83
N PHE A 309 22.47 -13.69 1.05
CA PHE A 309 23.62 -14.21 1.78
C PHE A 309 24.94 -13.86 1.08
N ALA A 310 25.03 -14.04 -0.24
CA ALA A 310 26.21 -13.69 -1.02
C ALA A 310 26.50 -12.18 -0.96
N ILE A 311 25.46 -11.33 -1.01
CA ILE A 311 25.60 -9.87 -0.80
C ILE A 311 26.13 -9.57 0.61
N THR A 312 25.61 -10.22 1.65
CA THR A 312 26.11 -10.02 3.01
C THR A 312 27.58 -10.42 3.15
N VAL A 313 27.98 -11.58 2.60
CA VAL A 313 29.38 -12.03 2.62
C VAL A 313 30.28 -11.04 1.89
N ALA A 314 29.88 -10.58 0.70
CA ALA A 314 30.63 -9.57 -0.04
C ALA A 314 30.72 -8.24 0.71
N GLY A 315 29.66 -7.82 1.40
CA GLY A 315 29.70 -6.63 2.26
C GLY A 315 30.70 -6.77 3.40
N PHE A 316 30.82 -7.95 4.03
CA PHE A 316 31.88 -8.19 5.03
C PHE A 316 33.28 -8.20 4.44
N ILE A 317 33.46 -8.79 3.25
CA ILE A 317 34.74 -8.79 2.53
C ILE A 317 35.13 -7.34 2.18
N ALA A 318 34.21 -6.57 1.61
CA ALA A 318 34.40 -5.16 1.28
C ALA A 318 34.73 -4.34 2.54
N LEU A 319 34.03 -4.58 3.66
CA LEU A 319 34.31 -3.90 4.92
C LEU A 319 35.73 -4.21 5.42
N PHE A 320 36.14 -5.47 5.37
CA PHE A 320 37.48 -5.91 5.77
C PHE A 320 38.57 -5.21 4.96
N PHE A 321 38.43 -5.17 3.63
CA PHE A 321 39.39 -4.48 2.78
C PHE A 321 39.35 -2.97 2.99
N SER A 322 38.18 -2.35 3.10
CA SER A 322 38.04 -0.91 3.33
C SER A 322 38.69 -0.45 4.64
N MET A 323 38.70 -1.29 5.68
CA MET A 323 39.37 -0.99 6.96
C MET A 323 40.89 -1.16 6.93
N LYS A 324 41.44 -1.96 6.02
CA LYS A 324 42.88 -2.28 5.98
C LYS A 324 43.60 -1.63 4.80
N ASN A 325 43.07 -1.84 3.61
CA ASN A 325 43.64 -1.46 2.33
C ASN A 325 42.59 -0.66 1.55
N VAL A 326 42.57 0.65 1.78
CA VAL A 326 41.63 1.55 1.10
C VAL A 326 41.80 1.49 -0.41
N ILE A 327 43.05 1.46 -0.89
CA ILE A 327 43.43 1.29 -2.28
C ILE A 327 43.94 -0.15 -2.45
N LEU A 328 43.37 -0.86 -3.43
CA LEU A 328 43.73 -2.24 -3.74
C LEU A 328 44.79 -2.30 -4.84
N PRO A 329 45.51 -3.42 -5.02
CA PRO A 329 46.61 -3.49 -6.00
C PRO A 329 46.21 -3.16 -7.45
N TYR A 330 44.95 -3.42 -7.82
CA TYR A 330 44.44 -3.04 -9.14
C TYR A 330 44.10 -1.54 -9.25
N ASP A 331 43.78 -0.89 -8.13
CA ASP A 331 43.64 0.57 -8.05
C ASP A 331 45.01 1.22 -8.28
N GLU A 332 46.06 0.73 -7.61
CA GLU A 332 47.44 1.20 -7.81
C GLU A 332 47.91 1.02 -9.26
N ALA A 333 47.61 -0.13 -9.86
CA ALA A 333 47.93 -0.41 -11.26
C ALA A 333 47.21 0.56 -12.23
N PHE A 334 45.95 0.93 -11.93
CA PHE A 334 45.21 1.90 -12.73
C PHE A 334 45.77 3.31 -12.55
N LEU A 335 45.97 3.74 -11.30
CA LEU A 335 46.48 5.05 -10.94
C LEU A 335 47.94 5.26 -11.38
N GLY A 336 48.72 4.19 -11.53
CA GLY A 336 50.15 4.25 -11.83
C GLY A 336 50.98 4.78 -10.65
N MET A 337 50.45 4.70 -9.43
CA MET A 337 51.09 5.17 -8.20
C MET A 337 50.75 4.28 -7.03
N PHE A 338 51.58 4.29 -5.99
CA PHE A 338 51.35 3.52 -4.78
C PHE A 338 50.49 4.30 -3.78
N ARG A 339 49.85 3.56 -2.88
CA ARG A 339 49.10 4.13 -1.76
C ARG A 339 49.93 5.10 -0.92
N ASP A 340 51.22 4.82 -0.71
CA ASP A 340 52.10 5.65 0.11
C ASP A 340 52.35 7.03 -0.54
N ASP A 341 52.39 7.09 -1.88
CA ASP A 341 52.51 8.38 -2.61
C ASP A 341 51.30 9.30 -2.34
N ILE A 342 50.10 8.71 -2.21
CA ILE A 342 48.86 9.46 -1.91
C ILE A 342 48.84 9.89 -0.44
N LEU A 343 49.33 9.04 0.47
CA LEU A 343 49.45 9.38 1.90
C LEU A 343 50.37 10.57 2.13
N ASP A 344 51.54 10.55 1.50
CA ASP A 344 52.55 11.59 1.63
C ASP A 344 52.07 12.92 1.03
N PHE A 345 51.25 12.87 -0.01
CA PHE A 345 50.66 14.05 -0.62
C PHE A 345 49.48 14.61 0.19
N ASN A 346 48.45 13.80 0.42
CA ASN A 346 47.30 14.17 1.24
C ASN A 346 46.53 12.93 1.75
N SER A 347 46.76 12.59 3.01
CA SER A 347 46.05 11.48 3.70
C SER A 347 44.52 11.59 3.68
N ALA A 348 43.95 12.80 3.56
CA ALA A 348 42.49 12.99 3.52
C ALA A 348 41.84 12.33 2.29
N ILE A 349 42.58 12.15 1.19
CA ILE A 349 42.09 11.45 0.00
C ILE A 349 41.74 10.00 0.33
N LEU A 350 42.64 9.30 1.04
CA LEU A 350 42.39 7.91 1.42
C LEU A 350 41.29 7.79 2.45
N PHE A 351 41.24 8.69 3.43
CA PHE A 351 40.15 8.69 4.39
C PHE A 351 38.79 8.96 3.76
N PHE A 352 38.77 9.82 2.74
CA PHE A 352 37.59 10.06 1.92
C PHE A 352 37.22 8.79 1.13
N MET A 353 38.13 8.15 0.41
CA MET A 353 37.77 6.90 -0.29
C MET A 353 37.31 5.80 0.69
N ALA A 354 37.91 5.72 1.88
CA ALA A 354 37.52 4.77 2.92
C ALA A 354 36.08 5.00 3.39
N HIS A 355 35.63 6.26 3.53
CA HIS A 355 34.28 6.57 4.00
C HIS A 355 33.21 6.05 3.04
N ASP A 356 33.39 6.25 1.73
CA ASP A 356 32.46 5.76 0.71
C ASP A 356 32.45 4.22 0.65
N ARG A 357 33.63 3.57 0.67
CA ARG A 357 33.72 2.10 0.62
C ARG A 357 33.16 1.42 1.88
N MET A 358 33.40 2.00 3.07
CA MET A 358 32.86 1.47 4.32
C MET A 358 31.34 1.67 4.41
N THR A 359 30.81 2.83 4.01
CA THR A 359 29.36 3.08 3.98
C THR A 359 28.64 2.19 2.98
N LEU A 360 29.22 1.95 1.79
CA LEU A 360 28.77 0.94 0.82
C LEU A 360 28.73 -0.46 1.47
N SER A 361 29.80 -0.86 2.15
CA SER A 361 29.89 -2.17 2.80
C SER A 361 28.78 -2.39 3.84
N GLY A 362 28.53 -1.40 4.70
CA GLY A 362 27.43 -1.45 5.66
C GLY A 362 26.05 -1.52 5.00
N THR A 363 25.88 -0.82 3.88
CA THR A 363 24.66 -0.85 3.05
C THR A 363 24.45 -2.22 2.42
N MET A 364 25.51 -2.86 1.91
CA MET A 364 25.45 -4.22 1.36
C MET A 364 25.06 -5.24 2.43
N ILE A 365 25.70 -5.22 3.60
CA ILE A 365 25.37 -6.13 4.71
C ILE A 365 23.89 -5.98 5.08
N SER A 366 23.43 -4.74 5.22
CA SER A 366 22.03 -4.40 5.54
C SER A 366 21.05 -4.90 4.47
N GLY A 367 21.33 -4.63 3.20
CA GLY A 367 20.53 -5.10 2.07
C GLY A 367 20.45 -6.63 2.01
N GLY A 368 21.58 -7.32 2.19
CA GLY A 368 21.64 -8.78 2.21
C GLY A 368 20.78 -9.39 3.34
N ILE A 369 20.80 -8.80 4.54
CA ILE A 369 19.91 -9.20 5.65
C ILE A 369 18.44 -9.05 5.24
N ILE A 370 18.06 -7.92 4.66
CA ILE A 370 16.67 -7.66 4.24
C ILE A 370 16.25 -8.65 3.14
N TYR A 371 17.11 -8.91 2.15
CA TYR A 371 16.85 -9.92 1.11
C TYR A 371 16.61 -11.31 1.71
N MET A 372 17.46 -11.74 2.64
CA MET A 372 17.32 -13.03 3.32
C MET A 372 16.00 -13.13 4.10
N GLN A 373 15.61 -12.06 4.80
CA GLN A 373 14.37 -12.02 5.56
C GLN A 373 13.13 -12.06 4.67
N LEU A 374 13.11 -11.25 3.60
CA LEU A 374 12.03 -11.27 2.60
C LEU A 374 11.93 -12.62 1.90
N ALA A 375 13.05 -13.26 1.59
CA ALA A 375 13.08 -14.59 1.00
C ALA A 375 12.48 -15.65 1.96
N ARG A 376 12.97 -15.68 3.20
CA ARG A 376 12.61 -16.70 4.21
C ARG A 376 11.16 -16.61 4.67
N HIS A 377 10.66 -15.40 4.91
CA HIS A 377 9.35 -15.16 5.52
C HIS A 377 8.29 -14.67 4.53
N GLY A 378 8.71 -14.05 3.43
CA GLY A 378 7.81 -13.56 2.39
C GLY A 378 7.65 -14.55 1.26
N ILE A 379 8.68 -14.65 0.42
CA ILE A 379 8.67 -15.38 -0.84
C ILE A 379 8.44 -16.88 -0.62
N ARG A 380 9.02 -17.46 0.44
CA ARG A 380 8.79 -18.85 0.83
C ARG A 380 7.31 -19.18 0.97
N HIS A 381 6.51 -18.24 1.47
CA HIS A 381 5.07 -18.40 1.70
C HIS A 381 4.22 -17.80 0.57
N GLY A 382 4.81 -17.58 -0.61
CA GLY A 382 4.10 -17.15 -1.80
C GLY A 382 3.68 -15.68 -1.82
N LEU A 383 4.11 -14.86 -0.84
CA LEU A 383 3.69 -13.46 -0.73
C LEU A 383 4.16 -12.65 -1.95
N HIS A 384 3.20 -12.25 -2.78
CA HIS A 384 3.45 -11.57 -4.05
C HIS A 384 4.24 -10.25 -3.86
N TRP A 385 3.87 -9.46 -2.86
CA TRP A 385 4.50 -8.16 -2.59
C TRP A 385 5.98 -8.29 -2.19
N ALA A 386 6.36 -9.34 -1.45
CA ALA A 386 7.73 -9.58 -1.02
C ALA A 386 8.62 -9.90 -2.23
N ARG A 387 8.11 -10.72 -3.15
CA ARG A 387 8.77 -10.98 -4.44
C ARG A 387 8.92 -9.70 -5.26
N LYS A 388 7.87 -8.87 -5.35
CA LYS A 388 7.93 -7.59 -6.06
C LYS A 388 9.02 -6.69 -5.47
N ALA A 389 9.11 -6.61 -4.14
CA ALA A 389 10.14 -5.82 -3.46
C ALA A 389 11.56 -6.28 -3.80
N VAL A 390 11.83 -7.58 -3.66
CA VAL A 390 13.14 -8.17 -3.98
C VAL A 390 13.50 -7.97 -5.46
N ASN A 391 12.55 -8.16 -6.37
CA ASN A 391 12.80 -8.03 -7.80
C ASN A 391 13.08 -6.59 -8.22
N THR A 392 12.27 -5.65 -7.76
CA THR A 392 12.45 -4.24 -8.10
C THR A 392 13.78 -3.73 -7.56
N ALA A 393 14.10 -3.99 -6.28
CA ALA A 393 15.37 -3.57 -5.71
C ALA A 393 16.57 -4.28 -6.35
N GLY A 394 16.47 -5.58 -6.61
CA GLY A 394 17.55 -6.35 -7.23
C GLY A 394 17.84 -5.89 -8.65
N PHE A 395 16.81 -5.66 -9.46
CA PHE A 395 16.96 -5.12 -10.81
C PHE A 395 17.65 -3.76 -10.82
N ILE A 396 17.21 -2.83 -9.95
CA ILE A 396 17.85 -1.51 -9.81
C ILE A 396 19.31 -1.65 -9.33
N GLY A 397 19.60 -2.58 -8.42
CA GLY A 397 20.96 -2.87 -7.97
C GLY A 397 21.87 -3.35 -9.12
N PHE A 398 21.38 -4.28 -9.95
CA PHE A 398 22.13 -4.76 -11.11
C PHE A 398 22.36 -3.68 -12.17
N LEU A 399 21.44 -2.73 -12.32
CA LEU A 399 21.61 -1.59 -13.22
C LEU A 399 22.69 -0.59 -12.76
N GLY A 400 23.05 -0.62 -11.47
CA GLY A 400 24.10 0.25 -10.92
C GLY A 400 25.42 0.17 -11.69
N ILE A 401 25.78 -1.01 -12.21
CA ILE A 401 27.02 -1.24 -12.96
C ILE A 401 27.18 -0.33 -14.19
N PHE A 402 26.07 0.12 -14.79
CA PHE A 402 26.10 0.98 -15.98
C PHE A 402 26.45 2.42 -15.66
N LEU A 403 26.39 2.84 -14.39
CA LEU A 403 26.76 4.20 -13.98
C LEU A 403 28.28 4.46 -14.08
N PHE A 404 29.09 3.40 -14.22
CA PHE A 404 30.55 3.49 -14.16
C PHE A 404 31.23 3.40 -15.54
N ILE A 405 30.51 2.95 -16.57
CA ILE A 405 31.10 2.63 -17.89
C ILE A 405 31.67 3.88 -18.58
N GLU A 406 31.15 5.06 -18.28
CA GLU A 406 31.58 6.33 -18.91
C GLU A 406 32.88 6.90 -18.34
N TYR A 407 33.34 6.44 -17.16
CA TYR A 407 34.47 7.03 -16.44
C TYR A 407 35.83 6.38 -16.71
N GLY A 408 35.90 5.38 -17.60
CA GLY A 408 37.15 4.74 -18.00
C GLY A 408 37.83 3.87 -16.93
N TYR A 409 37.22 3.74 -15.74
CA TYR A 409 37.65 2.86 -14.65
C TYR A 409 36.60 1.75 -14.45
N PHE A 410 37.04 0.50 -14.53
CA PHE A 410 36.21 -0.67 -14.31
C PHE A 410 36.83 -1.58 -13.25
N ASP A 411 36.15 -1.69 -12.11
CA ASP A 411 36.49 -2.67 -11.09
C ASP A 411 36.08 -4.08 -11.56
N TRP A 412 37.05 -4.88 -11.99
CA TRP A 412 36.81 -6.25 -12.44
C TRP A 412 36.33 -7.17 -11.31
N LEU A 413 36.70 -6.90 -10.05
CA LEU A 413 36.23 -7.67 -8.90
C LEU A 413 34.74 -7.42 -8.67
N HIS A 414 34.30 -6.17 -8.84
CA HIS A 414 32.88 -5.82 -8.87
C HIS A 414 32.14 -6.54 -10.01
N GLY A 415 32.71 -6.53 -11.23
CA GLY A 415 32.16 -7.25 -12.37
C GLY A 415 32.04 -8.76 -12.16
N LEU A 416 33.06 -9.38 -11.53
CA LEU A 416 33.04 -10.79 -11.17
C LEU A 416 31.94 -11.09 -10.14
N PHE A 417 31.80 -10.23 -9.12
CA PHE A 417 30.76 -10.38 -8.12
C PHE A 417 29.35 -10.28 -8.73
N TRP A 418 29.15 -9.34 -9.66
CA TRP A 418 27.92 -9.23 -10.45
C TRP A 418 27.60 -10.54 -11.19
N LEU A 419 28.60 -11.15 -11.85
CA LEU A 419 28.45 -12.43 -12.55
C LEU A 419 28.12 -13.61 -11.62
N ILE A 420 28.66 -13.61 -10.39
CA ILE A 420 28.35 -14.63 -9.38
C ILE A 420 26.93 -14.48 -8.85
N LEU A 421 26.46 -13.24 -8.64
CA LEU A 421 25.14 -12.97 -8.10
C LEU A 421 24.00 -13.21 -9.08
N LEU A 422 24.23 -12.95 -10.37
CA LEU A 422 23.19 -12.98 -11.40
C LEU A 422 22.48 -14.35 -11.51
N PRO A 423 23.17 -15.52 -11.51
CA PRO A 423 22.53 -16.83 -11.54
C PRO A 423 21.58 -17.06 -10.35
N PHE A 424 21.94 -16.62 -9.14
CA PHE A 424 21.07 -16.75 -7.97
C PHE A 424 19.80 -15.93 -8.14
N PHE A 425 19.93 -14.68 -8.60
CA PHE A 425 18.79 -13.80 -8.82
C PHE A 425 17.87 -14.31 -9.94
N ILE A 426 18.41 -14.66 -11.11
CA ILE A 426 17.63 -15.17 -12.24
C ILE A 426 16.91 -16.46 -11.85
N THR A 427 17.59 -17.39 -11.18
CA THR A 427 16.97 -18.66 -10.77
C THR A 427 15.83 -18.42 -9.78
N GLY A 428 16.03 -17.52 -8.81
CA GLY A 428 14.97 -17.09 -7.89
C GLY A 428 13.79 -16.45 -8.63
N PHE A 429 14.06 -15.57 -9.59
CA PHE A 429 13.06 -14.90 -10.41
C PHE A 429 12.20 -15.89 -11.19
N LEU A 430 12.82 -16.88 -11.83
CA LEU A 430 12.12 -17.89 -12.62
C LEU A 430 11.31 -18.85 -11.73
N LYS A 431 11.89 -19.36 -10.64
CA LYS A 431 11.25 -20.37 -9.78
C LYS A 431 10.16 -19.83 -8.87
N THR A 432 10.02 -18.52 -8.73
CA THR A 432 9.02 -17.88 -7.86
C THR A 432 7.94 -17.12 -8.64
N ARG A 433 7.84 -17.34 -9.97
CA ARG A 433 6.84 -16.70 -10.84
C ARG A 433 5.39 -16.96 -10.40
N THR A 434 5.14 -18.06 -9.70
CA THR A 434 3.83 -18.47 -9.19
C THR A 434 3.44 -17.83 -7.86
N ALA A 435 4.31 -17.02 -7.23
CA ALA A 435 3.98 -16.28 -6.01
C ALA A 435 2.80 -15.32 -6.24
N ALA A 436 1.62 -15.71 -5.76
CA ALA A 436 0.36 -15.01 -5.98
C ALA A 436 -0.47 -14.90 -4.69
N GLU A 437 0.08 -15.29 -3.53
CA GLU A 437 -0.64 -15.20 -2.27
C GLU A 437 -0.81 -13.73 -1.87
N ASN A 438 -2.04 -13.42 -1.48
CA ASN A 438 -2.38 -12.15 -0.86
C ASN A 438 -2.15 -12.25 0.64
N PRO A 439 -1.71 -11.16 1.28
CA PRO A 439 -1.50 -11.17 2.70
C PRO A 439 -2.84 -11.19 3.46
N THR A 440 -2.83 -11.81 4.63
CA THR A 440 -3.96 -11.85 5.57
C THR A 440 -3.60 -11.09 6.84
N SER A 441 -4.61 -10.73 7.64
CA SER A 441 -4.40 -9.98 8.88
C SER A 441 -5.27 -10.53 10.00
N THR A 442 -4.71 -10.66 11.20
CA THR A 442 -5.48 -10.98 12.41
C THR A 442 -6.07 -9.73 13.08
N ASN A 443 -5.74 -8.54 12.59
CA ASN A 443 -6.16 -7.28 13.20
C ASN A 443 -7.64 -7.01 12.92
N LEU A 444 -8.46 -7.09 13.95
CA LEU A 444 -9.89 -6.80 13.85
C LEU A 444 -10.27 -5.39 14.33
N TYR A 445 -9.41 -4.72 15.10
CA TYR A 445 -9.79 -3.55 15.89
C TYR A 445 -8.89 -2.34 15.64
N ASN A 446 -9.46 -1.14 15.74
CA ASN A 446 -8.77 0.16 15.67
C ASN A 446 -8.00 0.48 16.97
N SER A 447 -7.21 -0.47 17.46
CA SER A 447 -6.50 -0.38 18.75
C SER A 447 -5.49 0.77 18.80
N ARG A 448 -5.11 1.18 20.02
CA ARG A 448 -4.03 2.17 20.22
C ARG A 448 -2.70 1.69 19.61
N ALA A 449 -2.41 0.39 19.70
CA ALA A 449 -1.23 -0.22 19.08
C ALA A 449 -1.26 -0.07 17.56
N TRP A 450 -2.40 -0.33 16.92
CA TRP A 450 -2.57 -0.12 15.49
C TRP A 450 -2.36 1.35 15.10
N LYS A 451 -3.01 2.30 15.79
CA LYS A 451 -2.83 3.75 15.52
C LYS A 451 -1.38 4.21 15.68
N LEU A 452 -0.68 3.75 16.72
CA LEU A 452 0.74 4.05 16.92
C LEU A 452 1.61 3.43 15.81
N SER A 453 1.27 2.21 15.37
CA SER A 453 2.00 1.56 14.28
C SER A 453 1.90 2.31 12.95
N LEU A 454 0.81 3.05 12.70
CA LEU A 454 0.70 3.91 11.51
C LEU A 454 1.71 5.06 11.52
N VAL A 455 1.99 5.63 12.70
CA VAL A 455 3.03 6.66 12.87
C VAL A 455 4.41 6.06 12.60
N GLY A 456 4.69 4.87 13.15
CA GLY A 456 5.94 4.16 12.88
C GLY A 456 6.08 3.72 11.42
N GLN A 457 4.98 3.31 10.78
CA GLN A 457 4.91 3.00 9.35
C GLN A 457 5.24 4.24 8.51
N LEU A 458 4.65 5.40 8.83
CA LEU A 458 4.99 6.65 8.15
C LEU A 458 6.48 6.96 8.30
N ALA A 459 7.06 6.81 9.50
CA ALA A 459 8.48 7.04 9.72
C ALA A 459 9.37 6.14 8.84
N PHE A 460 9.04 4.85 8.71
CA PHE A 460 9.75 3.94 7.82
C PHE A 460 9.53 4.22 6.33
N ILE A 461 8.34 4.69 5.93
CA ILE A 461 8.07 5.10 4.54
C ILE A 461 8.91 6.33 4.19
N VAL A 462 8.93 7.34 5.07
CA VAL A 462 9.76 8.53 4.89
C VAL A 462 11.23 8.13 4.85
N LEU A 463 11.68 7.24 5.75
CA LEU A 463 13.05 6.71 5.75
C LEU A 463 13.38 6.04 4.40
N GLY A 464 12.60 5.07 3.96
CA GLY A 464 12.84 4.35 2.70
C GLY A 464 12.83 5.28 1.49
N ALA A 465 11.90 6.25 1.46
CA ALA A 465 11.85 7.27 0.41
C ALA A 465 13.08 8.19 0.44
N SER A 466 13.50 8.65 1.62
CA SER A 466 14.71 9.47 1.79
C SER A 466 15.97 8.72 1.38
N LEU A 467 16.11 7.44 1.72
CA LEU A 467 17.25 6.61 1.28
C LEU A 467 17.24 6.39 -0.23
N THR A 468 16.06 6.16 -0.82
CA THR A 468 15.89 6.03 -2.28
C THR A 468 16.31 7.31 -3.00
N ILE A 469 15.78 8.46 -2.58
CA ILE A 469 16.09 9.76 -3.17
C ILE A 469 17.57 10.10 -2.94
N GLY A 470 18.08 9.90 -1.72
CA GLY A 470 19.49 10.13 -1.39
C GLY A 470 20.42 9.29 -2.24
N GLY A 471 20.13 7.99 -2.41
CA GLY A 471 20.89 7.10 -3.29
C GLY A 471 20.89 7.57 -4.74
N ALA A 472 19.74 7.99 -5.27
CA ALA A 472 19.65 8.54 -6.62
C ALA A 472 20.45 9.85 -6.79
N VAL A 473 20.39 10.75 -5.81
CA VAL A 473 21.15 12.01 -5.80
C VAL A 473 22.65 11.74 -5.72
N ILE A 474 23.09 10.85 -4.83
CA ILE A 474 24.51 10.47 -4.69
C ILE A 474 25.02 9.83 -5.98
N SER A 475 24.24 8.91 -6.59
CA SER A 475 24.58 8.34 -7.89
C SER A 475 24.71 9.40 -8.98
N PHE A 476 23.79 10.36 -9.03
CA PHE A 476 23.82 11.44 -10.02
C PHE A 476 25.02 12.37 -9.81
N ILE A 477 25.32 12.75 -8.57
CA ILE A 477 26.49 13.56 -8.24
C ILE A 477 27.79 12.80 -8.57
N GLY A 478 27.86 11.52 -8.19
CA GLY A 478 28.99 10.64 -8.52
C GLY A 478 29.21 10.51 -10.03
N ALA A 479 28.13 10.54 -10.81
CA ALA A 479 28.15 10.53 -12.27
C ALA A 479 28.11 11.93 -12.92
N SER A 480 28.42 13.01 -12.18
CA SER A 480 28.50 14.35 -12.77
C SER A 480 29.64 15.17 -12.17
N SER A 481 29.40 15.90 -11.07
CA SER A 481 30.39 16.80 -10.46
C SER A 481 31.39 16.07 -9.56
N VAL A 482 31.11 14.82 -9.20
CA VAL A 482 31.85 13.92 -8.28
C VAL A 482 31.90 14.43 -6.84
N PHE A 483 32.19 15.71 -6.62
CA PHE A 483 32.32 16.35 -5.32
C PHE A 483 31.19 17.34 -5.02
N VAL A 484 30.87 17.48 -3.73
CA VAL A 484 30.04 18.54 -3.14
C VAL A 484 30.92 19.51 -2.34
N PRO A 485 30.46 20.73 -1.99
CA PRO A 485 31.29 21.73 -1.30
C PRO A 485 31.90 21.26 0.03
N THR A 486 31.18 20.43 0.78
CA THR A 486 31.69 19.85 2.04
C THR A 486 32.84 18.88 1.79
N ASP A 487 32.90 18.20 0.64
CA ASP A 487 33.99 17.29 0.30
C ASP A 487 35.28 18.06 0.05
N ILE A 488 35.20 19.13 -0.75
CA ILE A 488 36.32 20.02 -1.07
C ILE A 488 36.90 20.65 0.19
N THR A 489 36.02 21.01 1.13
CA THR A 489 36.42 21.55 2.44
C THR A 489 37.17 20.50 3.27
N TYR A 490 36.68 19.26 3.31
CA TYR A 490 37.35 18.18 4.03
C TYR A 490 38.70 17.80 3.40
N LEU A 491 38.74 17.68 2.07
CA LEU A 491 39.96 17.37 1.33
C LEU A 491 40.98 18.52 1.34
N CYS A 492 40.53 19.75 1.58
CA CYS A 492 41.32 20.98 1.44
C CYS A 492 41.96 21.10 0.04
N MET A 493 41.26 20.60 -0.98
CA MET A 493 41.75 20.49 -2.35
C MET A 493 40.61 20.67 -3.36
N SER A 494 40.87 21.43 -4.43
CA SER A 494 39.92 21.53 -5.55
C SER A 494 40.02 20.32 -6.50
N PRO A 495 38.98 20.05 -7.32
CA PRO A 495 39.05 19.00 -8.34
C PRO A 495 40.23 19.20 -9.31
N GLU A 496 40.58 20.43 -9.65
CA GLU A 496 41.71 20.75 -10.52
C GLU A 496 43.05 20.37 -9.88
N MET A 497 43.19 20.59 -8.56
CA MET A 497 44.39 20.19 -7.81
C MET A 497 44.52 18.66 -7.75
N LEU A 498 43.41 17.95 -7.53
CA LEU A 498 43.38 16.48 -7.54
C LEU A 498 43.74 15.93 -8.92
N ASN A 499 43.18 16.51 -9.98
CA ASN A 499 43.46 16.12 -11.36
C ASN A 499 44.90 16.44 -11.79
N ALA A 500 45.47 17.54 -11.29
CA ALA A 500 46.88 17.88 -11.53
C ALA A 500 47.84 16.93 -10.81
N PHE A 501 47.44 16.41 -9.64
CA PHE A 501 48.20 15.40 -8.91
C PHE A 501 48.13 14.02 -9.61
N ASN A 502 46.92 13.57 -9.95
CA ASN A 502 46.69 12.36 -10.75
C ASN A 502 45.34 12.45 -11.47
N ASP A 503 45.37 12.44 -12.80
CA ASP A 503 44.19 12.58 -13.68
C ASP A 503 43.23 11.37 -13.61
N LYS A 504 43.67 10.27 -13.00
CA LYS A 504 42.88 9.04 -12.82
C LYS A 504 42.26 8.89 -11.43
N LEU A 505 42.56 9.77 -10.49
CA LEU A 505 42.03 9.67 -9.13
C LEU A 505 40.53 9.99 -9.04
N ILE A 506 40.08 11.02 -9.77
CA ILE A 506 38.67 11.42 -9.82
C ILE A 506 37.78 10.28 -10.37
N PRO A 507 38.13 9.58 -11.46
CA PRO A 507 37.42 8.39 -11.92
C PRO A 507 37.20 7.31 -10.85
N VAL A 508 38.21 7.02 -10.02
CA VAL A 508 38.08 5.99 -8.95
C VAL A 508 37.12 6.46 -7.86
N ILE A 509 37.20 7.73 -7.45
CA ILE A 509 36.28 8.31 -6.47
C ILE A 509 34.84 8.35 -7.01
N ALA A 510 34.66 8.73 -8.27
CA ALA A 510 33.37 8.74 -8.94
C ALA A 510 32.72 7.34 -8.95
N HIS A 511 33.52 6.30 -9.24
CA HIS A 511 33.09 4.91 -9.17
C HIS A 511 32.60 4.52 -7.77
N ASP A 512 33.39 4.78 -6.72
CA ASP A 512 33.02 4.42 -5.35
C ASP A 512 31.72 5.10 -4.91
N ARG A 513 31.56 6.38 -5.25
CA ARG A 513 30.39 7.18 -4.90
C ARG A 513 29.12 6.74 -5.63
N ALA A 514 29.18 6.52 -6.95
CA ALA A 514 28.03 6.02 -7.68
C ALA A 514 27.70 4.54 -7.32
N GLY A 515 28.72 3.75 -6.91
CA GLY A 515 28.57 2.41 -6.33
C GLY A 515 27.76 2.46 -5.04
N PHE A 516 28.17 3.32 -4.11
CA PHE A 516 27.44 3.59 -2.88
C PHE A 516 26.02 4.08 -3.15
N GLY A 517 25.84 5.09 -4.01
CA GLY A 517 24.54 5.66 -4.33
C GLY A 517 23.55 4.65 -4.89
N SER A 518 23.99 3.78 -5.82
CA SER A 518 23.14 2.76 -6.42
C SER A 518 22.76 1.64 -5.43
N ALA A 519 23.69 1.22 -4.56
CA ALA A 519 23.40 0.30 -3.47
C ALA A 519 22.40 0.90 -2.48
N LEU A 520 22.57 2.17 -2.09
CA LEU A 520 21.68 2.88 -1.19
C LEU A 520 20.27 3.04 -1.79
N LEU A 521 20.18 3.33 -3.09
CA LEU A 521 18.92 3.38 -3.83
C LEU A 521 18.21 2.02 -3.79
N SER A 522 18.93 0.92 -4.05
CA SER A 522 18.37 -0.45 -4.00
C SER A 522 17.85 -0.81 -2.60
N VAL A 523 18.64 -0.54 -1.55
CA VAL A 523 18.24 -0.81 -0.16
C VAL A 523 17.09 0.12 0.29
N GLY A 524 17.12 1.39 -0.12
CA GLY A 524 16.04 2.34 0.13
C GLY A 524 14.71 1.85 -0.42
N LEU A 525 14.71 1.27 -1.63
CA LEU A 525 13.54 0.65 -2.24
C LEU A 525 13.05 -0.58 -1.47
N LEU A 526 13.96 -1.44 -0.96
CA LEU A 526 13.59 -2.57 -0.09
C LEU A 526 12.88 -2.09 1.18
N VAL A 527 13.47 -1.11 1.87
CA VAL A 527 12.91 -0.54 3.10
C VAL A 527 11.56 0.11 2.82
N LEU A 528 11.45 0.88 1.74
CA LEU A 528 10.22 1.55 1.34
C LEU A 528 9.09 0.55 1.06
N MET A 529 9.35 -0.47 0.23
CA MET A 529 8.31 -1.46 -0.13
C MET A 529 7.96 -2.37 1.05
N LEU A 530 8.92 -2.70 1.92
CA LEU A 530 8.63 -3.41 3.18
C LEU A 530 7.74 -2.56 4.10
N ALA A 531 7.98 -1.25 4.19
CA ALA A 531 7.17 -0.34 4.99
C ALA A 531 5.77 -0.11 4.40
N LEU A 532 5.65 -0.01 3.07
CA LEU A 532 4.38 0.15 2.38
C LEU A 532 3.50 -1.10 2.49
N TRP A 533 4.08 -2.30 2.37
CA TRP A 533 3.29 -3.53 2.16
C TRP A 533 3.44 -4.59 3.24
N GLY A 534 4.40 -4.49 4.16
CA GLY A 534 4.73 -5.55 5.13
C GLY A 534 4.09 -5.42 6.52
N ILE A 535 3.62 -4.23 6.93
CA ILE A 535 3.19 -3.99 8.32
C ILE A 535 1.79 -4.57 8.59
N ARG A 536 1.72 -5.64 9.37
CA ARG A 536 0.47 -6.28 9.86
C ARG A 536 0.62 -6.80 11.28
N GLU A 537 -0.50 -6.96 11.99
CA GLU A 537 -0.49 -7.33 13.41
C GLU A 537 0.17 -8.69 13.63
N GLY A 538 1.14 -8.74 14.54
CA GLY A 538 1.84 -9.98 14.88
C GLY A 538 2.90 -10.44 13.87
N GLU A 539 3.16 -9.70 12.79
CA GLU A 539 4.24 -9.97 11.83
C GLU A 539 5.63 -9.64 12.41
N ARG A 540 6.04 -10.42 13.40
CA ARG A 540 7.29 -10.22 14.16
C ARG A 540 8.54 -10.17 13.30
N TRP A 541 8.57 -10.97 12.23
CA TRP A 541 9.72 -11.02 11.34
C TRP A 541 9.93 -9.68 10.63
N VAL A 542 8.88 -8.92 10.34
CA VAL A 542 8.99 -7.58 9.74
C VAL A 542 9.67 -6.62 10.71
N TRP A 543 9.27 -6.65 11.98
CA TRP A 543 9.89 -5.82 13.03
C TRP A 543 11.38 -6.14 13.19
N TRP A 544 11.73 -7.43 13.24
CA TRP A 544 13.13 -7.86 13.31
C TRP A 544 13.93 -7.52 12.04
N THR A 545 13.27 -7.54 10.88
CA THR A 545 13.90 -7.15 9.61
C THR A 545 14.29 -5.68 9.62
N PHE A 546 13.42 -4.79 10.08
CA PHE A 546 13.78 -3.38 10.29
C PHE A 546 14.88 -3.24 11.34
N THR A 547 14.71 -3.88 12.50
CA THR A 547 15.57 -3.70 13.67
C THR A 547 17.00 -4.19 13.45
N ILE A 548 17.18 -5.36 12.84
CA ILE A 548 18.52 -5.92 12.60
C ILE A 548 19.07 -5.40 11.27
N GLY A 549 18.20 -5.23 10.26
CA GLY A 549 18.61 -4.88 8.91
C GLY A 549 19.26 -3.51 8.80
N ALA A 550 18.90 -2.52 9.63
CA ALA A 550 19.46 -1.17 9.51
C ALA A 550 20.77 -0.95 10.29
N ILE A 551 21.06 -1.79 11.28
CA ILE A 551 22.20 -1.60 12.20
C ILE A 551 23.55 -1.51 11.45
N PRO A 552 23.89 -2.42 10.52
CA PRO A 552 25.19 -2.37 9.84
C PRO A 552 25.39 -1.09 9.04
N ALA A 553 24.35 -0.60 8.35
CA ALA A 553 24.41 0.63 7.57
C ALA A 553 24.60 1.87 8.46
N PHE A 554 23.87 1.98 9.57
CA PHE A 554 24.04 3.12 10.49
C PHE A 554 25.39 3.09 11.22
N LEU A 555 25.85 1.91 11.64
CA LEU A 555 27.17 1.77 12.25
C LEU A 555 28.27 2.17 11.27
N ALA A 556 28.28 1.59 10.07
CA ALA A 556 29.28 1.93 9.05
C ALA A 556 29.16 3.39 8.60
N GLY A 557 27.94 3.91 8.45
CA GLY A 557 27.67 5.27 8.03
C GLY A 557 28.15 6.30 9.04
N ILE A 558 27.77 6.17 10.31
CA ILE A 558 28.05 7.20 11.31
C ILE A 558 29.44 7.03 11.92
N VAL A 559 29.80 5.81 12.34
CA VAL A 559 31.06 5.57 13.07
C VAL A 559 32.27 5.90 12.19
N THR A 560 32.23 5.55 10.90
CA THR A 560 33.34 5.84 9.98
C THR A 560 33.63 7.33 9.89
N HIS A 561 32.61 8.18 9.79
CA HIS A 561 32.79 9.63 9.70
C HIS A 561 33.46 10.20 10.97
N PHE A 562 33.15 9.65 12.15
CA PHE A 562 33.83 10.02 13.39
C PHE A 562 35.28 9.51 13.44
N ILE A 563 35.56 8.31 12.93
CA ILE A 563 36.92 7.76 12.89
C ILE A 563 37.83 8.61 12.00
N ILE A 564 37.33 9.06 10.85
CA ILE A 564 38.12 9.80 9.87
C ILE A 564 38.10 11.32 10.04
N GLY A 565 37.33 11.83 11.01
CA GLY A 565 37.16 13.25 11.27
C GLY A 565 36.31 14.02 10.26
N TYR A 566 35.59 13.34 9.37
CA TYR A 566 34.68 13.98 8.42
C TYR A 566 33.31 14.25 9.06
N THR A 567 33.29 15.11 10.08
CA THR A 567 32.13 15.32 10.97
C THR A 567 31.36 16.61 10.68
N ASP A 568 31.36 17.09 9.44
CA ASP A 568 30.57 18.27 9.07
C ASP A 568 29.07 18.03 9.36
N PHE A 569 28.42 19.02 9.97
CA PHE A 569 27.04 18.87 10.41
C PHE A 569 26.07 18.76 9.25
N ILE A 570 26.26 19.54 8.17
CA ILE A 570 25.38 19.52 7.00
C ILE A 570 25.55 18.19 6.26
N HIS A 571 26.78 17.70 6.15
CA HIS A 571 27.09 16.40 5.57
C HIS A 571 26.43 15.23 6.33
N LEU A 572 26.49 15.23 7.67
CA LEU A 572 25.90 14.16 8.50
C LEU A 572 24.41 14.32 8.78
N LEU A 573 23.81 15.48 8.51
CA LEU A 573 22.39 15.76 8.78
C LEU A 573 21.43 14.71 8.17
N PRO A 574 21.60 14.26 6.91
CA PRO A 574 20.74 13.22 6.34
C PRO A 574 20.82 11.90 7.11
N ALA A 575 22.01 11.51 7.59
CA ALA A 575 22.20 10.28 8.35
C ALA A 575 21.55 10.37 9.75
N TYR A 576 21.66 11.52 10.43
CA TYR A 576 20.98 11.75 11.71
C TYR A 576 19.46 11.76 11.58
N PHE A 577 18.95 12.41 10.53
CA PHE A 577 17.52 12.40 10.23
C PHE A 577 17.01 10.98 9.96
N ALA A 578 17.75 10.21 9.15
CA ALA A 578 17.45 8.81 8.90
C ALA A 578 17.45 7.96 10.18
N LEU A 579 18.43 8.17 11.07
CA LEU A 579 18.52 7.45 12.35
C LEU A 579 17.33 7.75 13.26
N LEU A 580 16.91 9.02 13.33
CA LEU A 580 15.74 9.43 14.12
C LEU A 580 14.46 8.76 13.59
N LEU A 581 14.24 8.77 12.28
CA LEU A 581 13.11 8.09 11.66
C LEU A 581 13.14 6.57 11.91
N TYR A 582 14.32 5.97 11.82
CA TYR A 582 14.52 4.55 12.10
C TYR A 582 14.13 4.20 13.55
N VAL A 583 14.66 4.92 14.53
CA VAL A 583 14.36 4.69 15.95
C VAL A 583 12.87 4.90 16.24
N ALA A 584 12.28 5.97 15.73
CA ALA A 584 10.84 6.23 15.85
C ALA A 584 10.00 5.11 15.22
N GLY A 585 10.39 4.64 14.04
CA GLY A 585 9.75 3.52 13.34
C GLY A 585 9.76 2.23 14.16
N VAL A 586 10.93 1.84 14.67
CA VAL A 586 11.11 0.62 15.48
C VAL A 586 10.25 0.68 16.76
N ILE A 587 10.30 1.80 17.48
CA ILE A 587 9.56 1.96 18.75
C ILE A 587 8.05 1.97 18.51
N CYS A 588 7.56 2.77 17.56
CA CYS A 588 6.14 2.96 17.34
C CYS A 588 5.45 1.73 16.73
N THR A 589 6.16 0.92 15.94
CA THR A 589 5.60 -0.31 15.35
C THR A 589 5.63 -1.52 16.29
N ALA A 590 6.50 -1.51 17.32
CA ALA A 590 6.71 -2.66 18.21
C ALA A 590 5.42 -3.19 18.87
N PRO A 591 4.54 -2.37 19.48
CA PRO A 591 3.36 -2.89 20.17
C PRO A 591 2.37 -3.63 19.26
N PHE A 592 2.39 -3.33 17.96
CA PHE A 592 1.51 -3.92 16.97
C PHE A 592 2.14 -5.15 16.30
N LEU A 593 3.41 -5.05 15.88
CA LEU A 593 4.11 -6.14 15.19
C LEU A 593 4.52 -7.27 16.15
N LEU A 594 4.82 -6.97 17.42
CA LEU A 594 5.26 -7.97 18.40
C LEU A 594 4.11 -8.64 19.18
N LYS A 595 2.88 -8.18 18.97
CA LYS A 595 1.68 -8.74 19.63
C LYS A 595 1.64 -10.26 19.43
N LYS A 596 1.47 -11.02 20.51
CA LYS A 596 1.32 -12.47 20.44
C LYS A 596 0.04 -12.78 19.66
N GLN A 597 0.15 -13.51 18.56
CA GLN A 597 -1.01 -14.12 17.93
C GLN A 597 -1.49 -15.23 18.88
N PHE A 598 -2.67 -15.06 19.48
CA PHE A 598 -3.32 -16.17 20.15
C PHE A 598 -3.70 -17.16 19.06
N SER A 599 -3.02 -18.31 19.05
CA SER A 599 -3.42 -19.42 18.19
C SER A 599 -4.83 -19.81 18.61
N ARG A 600 -5.83 -19.45 17.80
CA ARG A 600 -7.18 -19.98 17.96
C ARG A 600 -7.10 -21.46 17.57
N HIS A 601 -6.72 -22.30 18.53
CA HIS A 601 -7.26 -23.65 18.58
C HIS A 601 -8.76 -23.49 18.81
N ILE A 602 -9.50 -23.37 17.71
CA ILE A 602 -10.94 -23.59 17.71
C ILE A 602 -11.07 -25.06 18.05
N SER A 603 -11.53 -25.35 19.27
CA SER A 603 -11.94 -26.71 19.63
C SER A 603 -12.98 -27.17 18.62
N LYS A 604 -12.77 -28.39 18.12
CA LYS A 604 -13.59 -29.08 17.14
C LYS A 604 -15.09 -29.00 17.45
#